data_AF-A0A6H9SIH4-F1
#
_entry.id   AF-A0A6H9SIH4-F1
#
_cell.length_a   1.000
_cell.length_b   1.000
_cell.length_c   1.000
_cell.angle_alpha   90.00
_cell.angle_beta   90.00
_cell.angle_gamma   90.00
#
_symmetry.space_group_name_H-M   'P 1'
#
loop_
_entity.id
_entity.type
_entity.pdbx_description
1 polymer ?
#
loop_
_entity_poly.entity_id
_entity_poly.type
_entity_poly.pdbx_seq_one_letter_code
_entity_poly.pdbx_strand_id
1 'polypeptide(L)'
;GALGACLFLQGNLDAARTHQEQALAIYDPEQHQAHVFAHGVDPGIRALNFLTLTLWLQGYPDQALKRSMEALALAQKLAYGPTLAFTLAYASELHQLRRESSLAREHAEAVVTLSTEHGLPYWLAWGTFFGGWALTERDHLAEGIAQ
;
A
#
# COMPACT_ATOMS: atom_id res chain seq x y z
N GLY A 1 -2.30 -11.54 10.68
CA GLY A 1 -1.94 -10.11 10.52
C GLY A 1 -0.48 -9.87 10.84
N ALA A 2 -0.14 -9.59 12.10
CA ALA A 2 1.23 -9.26 12.52
C ALA A 2 2.28 -10.33 12.17
N LEU A 3 1.98 -11.62 12.39
CA LEU A 3 2.89 -12.72 12.03
C LEU A 3 3.19 -12.78 10.53
N GLY A 4 2.20 -12.50 9.67
CA GLY A 4 2.39 -12.44 8.22
C GLY A 4 3.29 -11.29 7.79
N ALA A 5 3.21 -10.13 8.47
CA ALA A 5 4.12 -9.01 8.22
C ALA A 5 5.57 -9.34 8.62
N CYS A 6 5.77 -10.02 9.75
CA CYS A 6 7.09 -10.47 10.18
C CYS A 6 7.71 -11.46 9.18
N LEU A 7 6.95 -12.45 8.72
CA LEU A 7 7.43 -13.44 7.75
C LEU A 7 7.75 -12.81 6.38
N PHE A 8 6.97 -11.81 5.97
CA PHE A 8 7.27 -11.01 4.77
C PHE A 8 8.63 -10.32 4.90
N LEU A 9 8.89 -9.64 6.03
CA LEU A 9 10.18 -8.98 6.28
C LEU A 9 11.35 -9.97 6.39
N GLN A 10 11.08 -11.23 6.72
CA GLN A 10 12.06 -12.32 6.74
C GLN A 10 12.24 -13.00 5.36
N GLY A 11 11.50 -12.58 4.33
CA GLY A 11 11.54 -13.17 2.99
C GLY A 11 10.83 -14.52 2.85
N ASN A 12 10.15 -15.01 3.89
CA ASN A 12 9.35 -16.25 3.80
C ASN A 12 7.97 -15.94 3.22
N LEU A 13 7.92 -15.73 1.91
CA LEU A 13 6.74 -15.22 1.21
C LEU A 13 5.56 -16.20 1.22
N ASP A 14 5.80 -17.52 1.18
CA ASP A 14 4.73 -18.51 1.19
C ASP A 14 4.01 -18.57 2.54
N ALA A 15 4.79 -18.55 3.63
CA ALA A 15 4.24 -18.49 4.98
C ALA A 15 3.57 -17.13 5.24
N ALA A 16 4.18 -16.04 4.75
CA ALA A 16 3.60 -14.70 4.84
C ALA A 16 2.21 -14.66 4.18
N ARG A 17 2.10 -15.14 2.94
CA ARG A 17 0.85 -15.23 2.20
C ARG A 17 -0.19 -16.03 2.95
N THR A 18 0.16 -17.22 3.41
CA THR A 18 -0.77 -18.10 4.16
C THR A 18 -1.35 -17.37 5.37
N HIS A 19 -0.50 -16.71 6.17
CA HIS A 19 -0.94 -15.99 7.35
C HIS A 19 -1.70 -14.69 7.06
N GLN A 20 -1.43 -14.05 5.92
CA GLN A 20 -2.19 -12.88 5.47
C GLN A 20 -3.58 -13.30 4.99
N GLU A 21 -3.69 -14.34 4.16
CA GLU A 21 -4.96 -14.88 3.67
C GLU A 21 -5.82 -15.42 4.82
N GLN A 22 -5.24 -16.13 5.78
CA GLN A 22 -5.94 -16.55 7.00
C GLN A 22 -6.46 -15.36 7.82
N ALA A 23 -5.66 -14.29 7.93
CA ALA A 23 -6.08 -13.09 8.65
C ALA A 23 -7.27 -12.42 7.96
N LEU A 24 -7.33 -12.43 6.64
CA LEU A 24 -8.45 -11.91 5.87
C LEU A 24 -9.68 -12.80 5.97
N ALA A 25 -9.51 -14.12 6.03
CA ALA A 25 -10.63 -15.06 6.15
C ALA A 25 -11.39 -14.93 7.48
N ILE A 26 -10.72 -14.49 8.54
CA ILE A 26 -11.33 -14.26 9.87
C ILE A 26 -11.65 -12.79 10.13
N TYR A 27 -11.32 -11.89 9.18
CA TYR A 27 -11.51 -10.46 9.35
C TYR A 27 -12.98 -10.09 9.13
N ASP A 28 -13.57 -9.44 10.13
CA ASP A 28 -14.90 -8.83 10.03
C ASP A 28 -14.77 -7.30 10.14
N PRO A 29 -15.01 -6.55 9.04
CA PRO A 29 -14.92 -5.09 9.06
C PRO A 29 -15.81 -4.42 10.11
N GLU A 30 -17.02 -4.93 10.37
CA GLU A 30 -17.97 -4.28 11.28
C GLU A 30 -17.56 -4.44 12.74
N GLN A 31 -16.99 -5.60 13.10
CA GLN A 31 -16.49 -5.85 14.46
C GLN A 31 -15.13 -5.19 14.71
N HIS A 32 -14.27 -5.12 13.70
CA HIS A 32 -12.87 -4.68 13.88
C HIS A 32 -12.65 -3.18 13.66
N GLN A 33 -13.60 -2.47 13.05
CA GLN A 33 -13.58 -1.00 12.94
C GLN A 33 -13.53 -0.31 14.32
N ALA A 34 -14.16 -0.89 15.34
CA ALA A 34 -14.13 -0.38 16.71
C ALA A 34 -12.72 -0.41 17.35
N HIS A 35 -11.78 -1.20 16.81
CA HIS A 35 -10.44 -1.40 17.36
C HIS A 35 -9.33 -0.61 16.64
N VAL A 36 -9.66 0.15 15.59
CA VAL A 36 -8.68 0.93 14.79
C VAL A 36 -7.90 1.93 15.65
N PHE A 37 -8.56 2.52 16.65
CA PHE A 37 -7.95 3.49 17.57
C PHE A 37 -6.83 2.91 18.44
N ALA A 38 -6.80 1.60 18.68
CA ALA A 38 -5.80 0.96 19.54
C ALA A 38 -4.50 0.56 18.81
N HIS A 39 -4.55 0.37 17.49
CA HIS A 39 -3.47 -0.24 16.71
C HIS A 39 -2.96 0.59 15.53
N GLY A 40 -3.48 1.82 15.36
CA GLY A 40 -3.05 2.82 14.38
C GLY A 40 -3.43 2.52 12.92
N VAL A 41 -3.48 1.24 12.54
CA VAL A 41 -3.95 0.77 11.23
C VAL A 41 -4.84 -0.44 11.43
N ASP A 42 -5.98 -0.46 10.74
CA ASP A 42 -6.91 -1.58 10.70
C ASP A 42 -6.19 -2.91 10.34
N PRO A 43 -6.42 -4.00 11.08
CA PRO A 43 -5.74 -5.28 10.86
C PRO A 43 -6.00 -5.92 9.48
N GLY A 44 -7.20 -5.78 8.92
CA GLY A 44 -7.57 -6.31 7.61
C GLY A 44 -6.90 -5.52 6.49
N ILE A 45 -6.95 -4.19 6.56
CA ILE A 45 -6.23 -3.30 5.65
C ILE A 45 -4.73 -3.57 5.70
N ARG A 46 -4.15 -3.76 6.89
CA ARG A 46 -2.74 -4.13 7.03
C ARG A 46 -2.46 -5.46 6.32
N ALA A 47 -3.28 -6.48 6.54
CA ALA A 47 -3.10 -7.79 5.89
C ALA A 47 -3.19 -7.70 4.36
N LEU A 48 -4.13 -6.91 3.82
CA LEU A 48 -4.27 -6.68 2.38
C LEU A 48 -3.02 -5.99 1.79
N ASN A 49 -2.52 -4.93 2.42
CA ASN A 49 -1.36 -4.19 1.93
C ASN A 49 -0.10 -5.06 1.88
N PHE A 50 0.16 -5.87 2.91
CA PHE A 50 1.28 -6.83 2.87
C PHE A 50 1.06 -7.95 1.84
N LEU A 51 -0.18 -8.41 1.67
CA LEU A 51 -0.51 -9.42 0.67
C LEU A 51 -0.29 -8.90 -0.76
N THR A 52 -0.54 -7.62 -1.02
CA THR A 52 -0.21 -6.96 -2.29
C THR A 52 1.27 -7.15 -2.66
N LEU A 53 2.19 -6.77 -1.77
CA LEU A 53 3.63 -6.90 -2.04
C LEU A 53 4.08 -8.36 -2.06
N THR A 54 3.51 -9.22 -1.20
CA THR A 54 3.81 -10.66 -1.18
C THR A 54 3.47 -11.30 -2.53
N LEU A 55 2.28 -11.02 -3.07
CA LEU A 55 1.84 -11.52 -4.37
C LEU A 55 2.68 -10.97 -5.52
N TRP A 56 3.06 -9.69 -5.45
CA TRP A 56 3.96 -9.10 -6.43
C TRP A 56 5.30 -9.84 -6.47
N LEU A 57 5.94 -10.01 -5.32
CA LEU A 57 7.24 -10.69 -5.21
C LEU A 57 7.18 -12.18 -5.61
N GLN A 58 6.02 -12.82 -5.47
CA GLN A 58 5.78 -14.17 -5.95
C GLN A 58 5.46 -14.25 -7.46
N GLY A 59 5.40 -13.12 -8.17
CA GLY A 59 5.15 -13.09 -9.62
C GLY A 59 3.66 -13.09 -10.02
N TYR A 60 2.76 -12.67 -9.13
CA TYR A 60 1.31 -12.59 -9.38
C TYR A 60 0.82 -11.13 -9.47
N PRO A 61 1.17 -10.38 -10.54
CA PRO A 61 0.92 -8.94 -10.63
C PRO A 61 -0.56 -8.55 -10.62
N ASP A 62 -1.42 -9.33 -11.28
CA ASP A 62 -2.86 -9.03 -11.35
C ASP A 62 -3.55 -9.29 -10.00
N GLN A 63 -3.11 -10.32 -9.28
CA GLN A 63 -3.63 -10.60 -7.95
C GLN A 63 -3.17 -9.52 -6.96
N ALA A 64 -1.91 -9.07 -7.05
CA ALA A 64 -1.40 -7.96 -6.26
C ALA A 64 -2.23 -6.69 -6.47
N LEU A 65 -2.50 -6.32 -7.73
CA LEU A 65 -3.33 -5.15 -8.05
C LEU A 65 -4.75 -5.27 -7.48
N LYS A 66 -5.38 -6.43 -7.62
CA LYS A 66 -6.71 -6.68 -7.06
C LYS A 66 -6.75 -6.47 -5.54
N ARG A 67 -5.74 -6.96 -4.80
CA ARG A 67 -5.65 -6.79 -3.34
C ARG A 67 -5.36 -5.34 -2.94
N SER A 68 -4.56 -4.63 -3.73
CA SER A 68 -4.32 -3.19 -3.52
C SER A 68 -5.61 -2.38 -3.65
N MET A 69 -6.42 -2.65 -4.68
CA MET A 69 -7.72 -1.98 -4.88
C MET A 69 -8.70 -2.28 -3.74
N GLU A 70 -8.73 -3.53 -3.26
CA GLU A 70 -9.53 -3.94 -2.11
C GLU A 70 -9.13 -3.18 -0.83
N ALA A 71 -7.81 -3.04 -0.60
CA ALA A 71 -7.28 -2.28 0.53
C ALA A 71 -7.68 -0.81 0.47
N LEU A 72 -7.54 -0.18 -0.71
CA LEU A 72 -7.90 1.23 -0.92
C LEU A 72 -9.39 1.48 -0.68
N ALA A 73 -10.27 0.64 -1.23
CA ALA A 73 -11.71 0.76 -1.05
C ALA A 73 -12.10 0.66 0.44
N LEU A 74 -11.48 -0.27 1.17
CA LEU A 74 -11.74 -0.43 2.60
C LEU A 74 -11.18 0.75 3.42
N ALA A 75 -9.99 1.23 3.10
CA ALA A 75 -9.38 2.40 3.76
C ALA A 75 -10.18 3.68 3.54
N GLN A 76 -10.70 3.88 2.33
CA GLN A 76 -11.59 5.00 2.00
C GLN A 76 -12.91 4.91 2.78
N LYS A 77 -13.50 3.72 2.88
CA LYS A 77 -14.73 3.50 3.67
C LYS A 77 -14.52 3.75 5.15
N LEU A 78 -13.34 3.40 5.68
CA LEU A 78 -12.98 3.66 7.08
C LEU A 78 -12.81 5.15 7.39
N ALA A 79 -12.47 5.97 6.38
CA ALA A 79 -12.27 7.42 6.49
C ALA A 79 -11.31 7.84 7.62
N TYR A 80 -10.29 7.00 7.91
CA TYR A 80 -9.28 7.28 8.91
C TYR A 80 -7.93 7.62 8.26
N GLY A 81 -7.53 8.89 8.35
CA GLY A 81 -6.38 9.48 7.65
C GLY A 81 -5.10 8.65 7.71
N PRO A 82 -4.62 8.23 8.90
CA PRO A 82 -3.40 7.42 9.00
C PRO A 82 -3.47 6.07 8.27
N THR A 83 -4.63 5.41 8.29
CA THR A 83 -4.82 4.15 7.57
C THR A 83 -4.92 4.36 6.06
N LEU A 84 -5.53 5.45 5.63
CA LEU A 84 -5.58 5.83 4.21
C LEU A 84 -4.19 6.19 3.68
N ALA A 85 -3.41 6.98 4.41
CA ALA A 85 -2.02 7.32 4.04
C ALA A 85 -1.13 6.07 3.95
N PHE A 86 -1.24 5.15 4.92
CA PHE A 86 -0.57 3.84 4.87
C PHE A 86 -0.90 3.07 3.58
N THR A 87 -2.19 2.99 3.24
CA THR A 87 -2.66 2.20 2.09
C THR A 87 -2.26 2.83 0.76
N LEU A 88 -2.35 4.16 0.66
CA LEU A 88 -1.91 4.89 -0.53
C LEU A 88 -0.39 4.76 -0.76
N ALA A 89 0.42 4.71 0.30
CA ALA A 89 1.86 4.50 0.16
C ALA A 89 2.20 3.12 -0.45
N TYR A 90 1.51 2.06 -0.02
CA TYR A 90 1.67 0.72 -0.61
C TYR A 90 1.15 0.65 -2.05
N ALA A 91 0.07 1.39 -2.36
CA ALA A 91 -0.40 1.51 -3.73
C ALA A 91 0.62 2.22 -4.62
N SER A 92 1.21 3.33 -4.16
CA SER A 92 2.32 4.01 -4.85
C SER A 92 3.49 3.06 -5.12
N GLU A 93 3.88 2.25 -4.14
CA GLU A 93 4.95 1.26 -4.28
C GLU A 93 4.61 0.21 -5.35
N LEU A 94 3.40 -0.35 -5.33
CA LEU A 94 2.97 -1.32 -6.34
C LEU A 94 3.00 -0.71 -7.75
N HIS A 95 2.46 0.50 -7.92
CA HIS A 95 2.46 1.18 -9.21
C HIS A 95 3.88 1.57 -9.66
N GLN A 96 4.78 1.90 -8.73
CA GLN A 96 6.20 2.06 -9.03
C GLN A 96 6.80 0.76 -9.59
N LEU A 97 6.60 -0.36 -8.90
CA LEU A 97 7.12 -1.67 -9.30
C LEU A 97 6.58 -2.10 -10.68
N ARG A 98 5.34 -1.71 -11.00
CA ARG A 98 4.69 -1.90 -12.30
C ARG A 98 5.11 -0.90 -13.38
N ARG A 99 5.96 0.08 -13.07
CA ARG A 99 6.37 1.19 -13.95
C ARG A 99 5.21 2.08 -14.41
N GLU A 100 4.15 2.16 -13.61
CA GLU A 100 2.96 2.97 -13.85
C GLU A 100 3.13 4.35 -13.19
N SER A 101 4.10 5.14 -13.67
CA SER A 101 4.56 6.39 -13.04
C SER A 101 3.43 7.39 -12.76
N SER A 102 2.44 7.50 -13.65
CA SER A 102 1.28 8.38 -13.46
C SER A 102 0.45 8.02 -12.23
N LEU A 103 0.13 6.73 -12.06
CA LEU A 103 -0.67 6.24 -10.93
C LEU A 103 0.15 6.26 -9.63
N ALA A 104 1.44 5.91 -9.70
CA ALA A 104 2.35 6.01 -8.56
C ALA A 104 2.39 7.45 -8.02
N ARG A 105 2.46 8.44 -8.92
CA ARG A 105 2.46 9.87 -8.59
C ARG A 105 1.14 10.32 -7.98
N GLU A 106 0.00 9.95 -8.56
CA GLU A 106 -1.32 10.33 -8.04
C GLU A 106 -1.48 9.89 -6.58
N HIS A 107 -1.15 8.63 -6.29
CA HIS A 107 -1.19 8.13 -4.92
C HIS A 107 -0.15 8.81 -4.02
N ALA A 108 1.05 9.08 -4.53
CA ALA A 108 2.12 9.71 -3.76
C ALA A 108 1.77 11.14 -3.34
N GLU A 109 1.13 11.91 -4.24
CA GLU A 109 0.62 13.25 -3.92
C GLU A 109 -0.45 13.19 -2.83
N ALA A 110 -1.37 12.21 -2.90
CA ALA A 110 -2.37 12.00 -1.86
C ALA A 110 -1.75 11.60 -0.50
N VAL A 111 -0.69 10.78 -0.50
CA VAL A 111 0.07 10.45 0.72
C VAL A 111 0.68 11.71 1.33
N VAL A 112 1.31 12.56 0.52
CA VAL A 112 1.92 13.82 0.99
C VAL A 112 0.87 14.71 1.65
N THR A 113 -0.26 14.95 0.98
CA THR A 113 -1.35 15.78 1.51
C THR A 113 -1.86 15.27 2.85
N LEU A 114 -2.26 13.99 2.92
CA LEU A 114 -2.78 13.39 4.16
C LEU A 114 -1.73 13.40 5.28
N SER A 115 -0.47 13.15 4.94
CA SER A 115 0.60 13.08 5.93
C SER A 115 0.94 14.45 6.51
N THR A 116 0.87 15.50 5.70
CA THR A 116 1.02 16.89 6.16
C THR A 116 -0.14 17.30 7.06
N GLU A 117 -1.38 16.98 6.69
CA GLU A 117 -2.58 17.31 7.48
C GLU A 117 -2.61 16.61 8.84
N HIS A 118 -2.22 15.34 8.89
CA HIS A 118 -2.31 14.51 10.09
C HIS A 118 -0.99 14.39 10.88
N GLY A 119 0.08 15.06 10.44
CA GLY A 119 1.38 15.02 11.13
C GLY A 119 2.03 13.63 11.11
N LEU A 120 2.10 12.99 9.94
CA LEU A 120 2.59 11.63 9.73
C LEU A 120 3.96 11.63 9.01
N PRO A 121 5.07 11.97 9.68
CA PRO A 121 6.36 12.20 9.02
C PRO A 121 6.92 10.98 8.29
N TYR A 122 6.64 9.77 8.80
CA TYR A 122 7.05 8.53 8.16
C TYR A 122 6.40 8.37 6.78
N TRP A 123 5.08 8.56 6.69
CA TRP A 123 4.35 8.45 5.42
C TRP A 123 4.64 9.60 4.47
N LEU A 124 4.88 10.79 5.01
CA LEU A 124 5.33 11.94 4.21
C LEU A 124 6.61 11.61 3.43
N ALA A 125 7.61 11.00 4.08
CA ALA A 125 8.86 10.61 3.43
C ALA A 125 8.63 9.64 2.26
N TRP A 126 7.75 8.65 2.44
CA TRP A 126 7.38 7.70 1.38
C TRP A 126 6.65 8.38 0.21
N GLY A 127 5.68 9.24 0.50
CA GLY A 127 5.00 10.02 -0.54
C GLY A 127 5.96 10.88 -1.35
N THR A 128 6.88 11.59 -0.69
CA THR A 128 7.92 12.37 -1.37
C THR A 128 8.84 11.50 -2.21
N PHE A 129 9.26 10.34 -1.69
CA PHE A 129 10.14 9.40 -2.41
C PHE A 129 9.50 8.89 -3.71
N PHE A 130 8.29 8.35 -3.64
CA PHE A 130 7.60 7.82 -4.82
C PHE A 130 7.22 8.92 -5.81
N GLY A 131 6.82 10.10 -5.32
CA GLY A 131 6.56 11.26 -6.17
C GLY A 131 7.79 11.71 -6.94
N GLY A 132 8.95 11.77 -6.27
CA GLY A 132 10.23 12.09 -6.90
C GLY A 132 10.63 11.08 -7.97
N TRP A 133 10.52 9.78 -7.68
CA TRP A 133 10.79 8.72 -8.67
C TRP A 133 9.88 8.85 -9.90
N ALA A 134 8.57 9.08 -9.71
CA ALA A 134 7.61 9.15 -10.80
C ALA A 134 7.84 10.34 -11.74
N LEU A 135 8.40 11.45 -11.23
CA LEU A 135 8.82 12.59 -12.05
C LEU A 135 9.97 12.18 -12.98
N THR A 136 11.02 11.55 -12.44
CA THR A 136 12.20 11.15 -13.21
C THR A 136 11.89 10.16 -14.34
N GLU A 137 10.99 9.19 -14.11
CA GLU A 137 10.59 8.25 -15.16
C GLU A 137 9.81 8.92 -16.30
N ARG A 138 8.99 9.94 -16.00
CA ARG A 138 8.27 10.69 -17.03
C ARG A 138 9.19 11.54 -17.89
N ASP A 139 10.18 12.17 -17.28
CA ASP A 139 11.16 13.00 -17.99
C ASP A 139 12.00 12.14 -18.94
N HIS A 140 12.46 10.96 -18.49
CA HIS A 140 13.16 9.99 -19.35
C HIS A 140 12.28 9.47 -20.51
N LEU A 141 10.98 9.28 -20.28
CA LEU A 141 10.06 8.87 -21.34
C LEU A 141 9.90 9.97 -22.40
N ALA A 142 9.78 11.23 -21.97
CA ALA A 142 9.66 12.38 -22.87
C ALA A 142 10.93 12.58 -23.71
N GLU A 143 12.12 12.44 -23.10
CA GLU A 143 13.40 12.48 -23.81
C GLU A 143 13.54 11.34 -24.82
N GLY A 144 13.09 10.12 -24.48
CA GLY A 144 13.15 8.96 -25.37
C GLY A 144 12.21 9.03 -26.58
N ILE A 145 11.08 9.73 -26.48
CA ILE A 145 10.16 9.95 -27.62
C ILE A 145 10.69 11.02 -28.59
N ALA A 146 11.55 11.92 -28.12
CA ALA A 146 12.10 13.02 -28.91
C ALA A 146 13.31 12.63 -29.79
N GLN A 147 13.78 11.37 -29.73
CA GLN A 147 14.84 10.81 -30.59
C GLN A 147 14.27 9.94 -31.71
#